data_AF-A0A0W0WGI1-F1
#
_entry.id   AF-A0A0W0WGI1-F1
#
_cell.length_a   1.000
_cell.length_b   1.000
_cell.length_c   1.000
_cell.angle_alpha   90.00
_cell.angle_beta   90.00
_cell.angle_gamma   90.00
#
_symmetry.space_group_name_H-M   'P 1'
#
loop_
_entity.id
_entity.type
_entity.pdbx_description
1 polymer ?
#
loop_
_entity_poly.entity_id
_entity_poly.type
_entity_poly.pdbx_seq_one_letter_code
_entity_poly.pdbx_strand_id
1 'polypeptide(L)'
;MGKFFSMSKALNRSSQPVIYTLDALSIKIRQFKMSAELPHLGKLLKINVTTQSAQSKTILEVADQISKNNKNSLLIWTTPTLRLKSEYDDCIYPGHNFSSVIDERGEIACSMSKRPDTTSMIGERNCVPDPRFKNQERTTRLFSPCYPSVQEEILQWFKRASAVPEYPLFIHAIPILSCLGLSITSYRDNVENLRGLQEPYTLFSFVHPCGDRYIRAGNCNAATEKSIFGVNSGSVQDLSCQEAAMKLVTRLLKQPHEYLHAAEDLGLTQGIEPSSIPEDLYHSSFTC
;
A
#
# COMPACT_ATOMS: atom_id res chain seq x y z
N MET A 1 15.09 14.38 -29.80
CA MET A 1 13.68 14.77 -30.05
C MET A 1 12.79 13.83 -29.25
N GLY A 2 12.32 14.28 -28.08
CA GLY A 2 11.50 13.44 -27.20
C GLY A 2 10.05 13.37 -27.71
N LYS A 3 9.53 12.17 -27.92
CA LYS A 3 8.11 11.97 -28.20
C LYS A 3 7.33 12.34 -26.94
N PHE A 4 6.65 13.49 -26.97
CA PHE A 4 5.66 13.86 -25.98
C PHE A 4 4.43 12.97 -26.17
N PHE A 5 4.15 12.08 -25.23
CA PHE A 5 2.93 11.30 -25.23
C PHE A 5 1.89 11.99 -24.34
N SER A 6 0.93 12.64 -25.00
CA SER A 6 -0.30 13.10 -24.39
C SER A 6 -1.15 11.88 -24.02
N MET A 7 -1.31 11.60 -22.72
CA MET A 7 -2.45 10.83 -22.22
C MET A 7 -3.71 11.69 -22.39
N SER A 8 -4.21 11.80 -23.62
CA SER A 8 -5.45 12.50 -23.91
C SER A 8 -6.62 11.77 -23.26
N LYS A 9 -7.51 12.57 -22.67
CA LYS A 9 -8.80 12.20 -22.06
C LYS A 9 -9.50 11.06 -22.80
N ALA A 10 -9.37 9.84 -22.28
CA ALA A 10 -10.34 8.79 -22.52
C ALA A 10 -11.51 9.01 -21.55
N LEU A 11 -12.46 9.86 -21.95
CA LEU A 11 -13.83 9.77 -21.50
C LEU A 11 -14.41 8.55 -22.23
N ASN A 12 -14.52 7.40 -21.57
CA ASN A 12 -15.50 6.40 -21.99
C ASN A 12 -15.87 5.45 -20.86
N ARG A 13 -17.18 5.31 -20.67
CA ARG A 13 -17.86 4.38 -19.76
C ARG A 13 -17.72 2.93 -20.23
N SER A 14 -16.50 2.44 -20.51
CA SER A 14 -16.31 1.04 -20.89
C SER A 14 -15.80 0.22 -19.70
N SER A 15 -16.42 -0.94 -19.49
CA SER A 15 -16.01 -1.96 -18.53
C SER A 15 -14.72 -2.68 -18.93
N GLN A 16 -13.94 -2.18 -19.91
CA GLN A 16 -12.70 -2.80 -20.39
C GLN A 16 -11.45 -2.02 -19.94
N PRO A 17 -10.36 -2.70 -19.52
CA PRO A 17 -9.26 -2.03 -18.87
C PRO A 17 -8.48 -1.29 -19.94
N VAL A 18 -8.11 -0.04 -19.68
CA VAL A 18 -7.25 0.69 -20.62
C VAL A 18 -5.84 0.16 -20.43
N ILE A 19 -5.26 -0.40 -21.49
CA ILE A 19 -3.91 -0.97 -21.48
C ILE A 19 -2.97 0.00 -22.20
N TYR A 20 -1.97 0.50 -21.48
CA TYR A 20 -0.83 1.20 -22.06
C TYR A 20 0.38 0.27 -22.03
N THR A 21 0.98 0.06 -23.19
CA THR A 21 2.30 -0.58 -23.29
C THR A 21 3.30 0.53 -23.58
N LEU A 22 4.13 0.82 -22.59
CA LEU A 22 5.37 1.58 -22.78
C LEU A 22 6.45 0.53 -22.89
N ASP A 23 7.46 0.67 -23.76
CA ASP A 23 8.40 -0.41 -24.13
C ASP A 23 8.81 -1.36 -22.99
N ALA A 24 9.06 -0.83 -21.79
CA ALA A 24 9.44 -1.54 -20.58
C ALA A 24 8.30 -2.02 -19.64
N LEU A 25 7.09 -1.46 -19.75
CA LEU A 25 5.99 -1.62 -18.79
C LEU A 25 4.63 -1.85 -19.48
N SER A 26 3.82 -2.72 -18.88
CA SER A 26 2.38 -2.82 -19.16
C SER A 26 1.61 -2.18 -18.00
N ILE A 27 0.79 -1.17 -18.32
CA ILE A 27 -0.06 -0.47 -17.35
C ILE A 27 -1.52 -0.75 -17.72
N LYS A 28 -2.25 -1.43 -16.85
CA LYS A 28 -3.71 -1.62 -16.97
C LYS A 28 -4.42 -0.69 -16.00
N ILE A 29 -5.46 0.01 -16.46
CA ILE A 29 -6.20 0.99 -15.65
C ILE A 29 -7.68 0.63 -15.58
N ARG A 30 -8.23 0.69 -14.36
CA ARG A 30 -9.67 0.66 -14.05
C ARG A 30 -10.07 1.95 -13.35
N GLN A 31 -11.27 2.44 -13.66
CA GLN A 31 -11.88 3.56 -12.94
C GLN A 31 -13.00 3.03 -12.06
N PHE A 32 -13.22 3.67 -10.91
CA PHE A 32 -14.33 3.36 -10.01
C PHE A 32 -14.90 4.65 -9.44
N LYS A 33 -16.21 4.68 -9.17
CA LYS A 33 -16.85 5.86 -8.56
C LYS A 33 -16.46 6.01 -7.10
N MET A 34 -16.21 7.26 -6.70
CA MET A 34 -16.01 7.62 -5.29
C MET A 34 -17.34 7.75 -4.51
N SER A 35 -18.39 8.23 -5.19
CA SER A 35 -19.74 8.42 -4.68
C SER A 35 -20.74 8.36 -5.82
N ALA A 36 -21.99 7.94 -5.55
CA ALA A 36 -23.08 7.97 -6.53
C ALA A 36 -23.41 9.41 -6.99
N GLU A 37 -23.15 10.39 -6.13
CA GLU A 37 -23.55 11.80 -6.30
C GLU A 37 -22.44 12.66 -6.93
N LEU A 38 -21.21 12.14 -7.04
CA LEU A 38 -20.06 12.92 -7.50
C LEU A 38 -19.55 12.40 -8.85
N PRO A 39 -19.22 13.29 -9.79
CA PRO A 39 -18.64 12.91 -11.09
C PRO A 39 -17.17 12.46 -10.98
N HIS A 40 -16.59 12.45 -9.76
CA HIS A 40 -15.18 12.14 -9.55
C HIS A 40 -14.94 10.62 -9.50
N LEU A 41 -13.96 10.19 -10.29
CA LEU A 41 -13.56 8.79 -10.40
C LEU A 41 -12.21 8.58 -9.74
N GLY A 42 -12.11 7.54 -8.90
CA GLY A 42 -10.84 6.96 -8.51
C GLY A 42 -10.29 6.07 -9.63
N LYS A 43 -8.99 5.78 -9.59
CA LYS A 43 -8.34 4.86 -10.53
C LYS A 43 -7.58 3.78 -9.78
N LEU A 44 -7.62 2.56 -10.29
CA LEU A 44 -6.72 1.48 -9.93
C LEU A 44 -5.84 1.15 -11.13
N LEU A 45 -4.54 1.26 -10.95
CA LEU A 45 -3.55 0.91 -11.95
C LEU A 45 -2.85 -0.39 -11.54
N LYS A 46 -2.60 -1.28 -12.49
CA LYS A 46 -1.68 -2.42 -12.36
C LYS A 46 -0.53 -2.23 -13.32
N ILE A 47 0.69 -2.21 -12.80
CA ILE A 47 1.92 -2.03 -13.58
C ILE A 47 2.72 -3.32 -13.51
N ASN A 48 3.09 -3.87 -14.66
CA ASN A 48 4.02 -5.00 -14.78
C ASN A 48 5.21 -4.61 -15.64
N VAL A 49 6.38 -5.15 -15.32
CA VAL A 49 7.55 -5.08 -16.20
C VAL A 49 7.34 -6.03 -17.37
N THR A 50 7.41 -5.52 -18.60
CA THR A 50 7.32 -6.33 -19.83
C THR A 50 8.70 -6.71 -20.37
N THR A 51 9.74 -5.97 -20.00
CA THR A 51 11.10 -6.23 -20.48
C THR A 51 12.11 -6.02 -19.37
N GLN A 52 12.86 -7.07 -19.04
CA GLN A 52 13.86 -7.08 -17.97
C GLN A 52 15.07 -6.16 -18.26
N SER A 53 15.28 -5.74 -19.51
CA SER A 53 16.32 -4.79 -19.91
C SER A 53 15.95 -3.32 -19.71
N ALA A 54 14.78 -3.04 -19.14
CA ALA A 54 14.34 -1.68 -18.85
C ALA A 54 15.34 -0.94 -17.94
N GLN A 55 15.55 0.36 -18.21
CA GLN A 55 16.44 1.18 -17.40
C GLN A 55 15.68 1.84 -16.24
N SER A 56 16.32 1.93 -15.07
CA SER A 56 15.77 2.59 -13.89
C SER A 56 15.24 4.00 -14.16
N LYS A 57 15.91 4.76 -15.04
CA LYS A 57 15.48 6.10 -15.45
C LYS A 57 14.10 6.10 -16.09
N THR A 58 13.84 5.17 -17.01
CA THR A 58 12.55 5.02 -17.68
C THR A 58 11.43 4.70 -16.69
N ILE A 59 11.72 3.87 -15.69
CA ILE A 59 10.74 3.50 -14.66
C ILE A 59 10.37 4.72 -13.79
N LEU A 60 11.36 5.53 -13.41
CA LEU A 60 11.13 6.75 -12.65
C LEU A 60 10.37 7.81 -13.46
N GLU A 61 10.66 7.94 -14.76
CA GLU A 61 9.90 8.81 -15.66
C GLU A 61 8.42 8.41 -15.74
N VAL A 62 8.12 7.11 -15.74
CA VAL A 62 6.72 6.62 -15.73
C VAL A 62 6.04 6.92 -14.39
N ALA A 63 6.74 6.74 -13.26
CA ALA A 63 6.20 7.09 -11.94
C ALA A 63 5.92 8.61 -11.82
N ASP A 64 6.79 9.45 -12.38
CA ASP A 64 6.61 10.89 -12.49
C ASP A 64 5.38 11.25 -13.36
N GLN A 65 5.23 10.61 -14.52
CA GLN A 65 4.05 10.79 -15.37
C GLN A 65 2.75 10.38 -14.68
N ILE A 66 2.76 9.28 -13.90
CA ILE A 66 1.60 8.88 -13.11
C ILE A 66 1.25 9.96 -12.10
N SER A 67 2.23 10.56 -11.42
CA SER A 67 2.02 11.68 -10.49
C SER A 67 1.42 12.88 -11.23
N LYS A 68 2.02 13.31 -12.34
CA LYS A 68 1.56 14.46 -13.15
C LYS A 68 0.14 14.29 -13.71
N ASN A 69 -0.26 13.06 -14.00
CA ASN A 69 -1.60 12.73 -14.50
C ASN A 69 -2.66 12.55 -13.40
N ASN A 70 -2.25 12.58 -12.13
CA ASN A 70 -3.13 12.44 -10.96
C ASN A 70 -2.86 13.56 -9.95
N LYS A 71 -3.02 14.81 -10.42
CA LYS A 71 -2.95 16.02 -9.59
C LYS A 71 -4.00 16.00 -8.48
N ASN A 72 -3.72 16.69 -7.37
CA ASN A 72 -4.62 16.76 -6.21
C ASN A 72 -5.16 15.40 -5.79
N SER A 73 -4.28 14.40 -5.71
CA SER A 73 -4.68 13.02 -5.43
C SER A 73 -3.82 12.40 -4.35
N LEU A 74 -4.43 11.52 -3.57
CA LEU A 74 -3.75 10.53 -2.76
C LEU A 74 -3.42 9.33 -3.64
N LEU A 75 -2.16 8.91 -3.64
CA LEU A 75 -1.71 7.68 -4.25
C LEU A 75 -1.39 6.66 -3.16
N ILE A 76 -1.99 5.47 -3.22
CA ILE A 76 -1.60 4.31 -2.41
C ILE A 76 -0.94 3.30 -3.33
N TRP A 77 0.31 3.01 -3.06
CA TRP A 77 1.18 2.14 -3.83
C TRP A 77 1.28 0.80 -3.11
N THR A 78 1.03 -0.28 -3.83
CA THR A 78 0.93 -1.62 -3.24
C THR A 78 1.71 -2.62 -4.06
N THR A 79 2.65 -3.30 -3.41
CA THR A 79 3.25 -4.52 -3.94
C THR A 79 2.71 -5.72 -3.15
N PRO A 80 2.29 -6.79 -3.83
CA PRO A 80 1.52 -7.85 -3.20
C PRO A 80 2.36 -8.67 -2.22
N THR A 81 1.73 -9.02 -1.10
CA THR A 81 2.17 -10.10 -0.21
C THR A 81 1.88 -11.43 -0.90
N LEU A 82 2.86 -12.34 -0.89
CA LEU A 82 2.75 -13.65 -1.53
C LEU A 82 2.97 -14.75 -0.49
N ARG A 83 2.10 -15.76 -0.47
CA ARG A 83 2.36 -16.98 0.30
C ARG A 83 3.24 -17.92 -0.51
N LEU A 84 4.42 -18.22 0.01
CA LEU A 84 5.28 -19.25 -0.54
C LEU A 84 4.86 -20.57 0.13
N LYS A 85 4.17 -21.42 -0.63
CA LYS A 85 3.80 -22.75 -0.14
C LYS A 85 5.03 -23.66 -0.17
N SER A 86 5.42 -24.17 0.98
CA SER A 86 6.37 -25.29 1.08
C SER A 86 5.80 -26.35 2.02
N GLU A 87 6.25 -27.61 1.88
CA GLU A 87 5.80 -28.72 2.74
C GLU A 87 6.30 -28.59 4.19
N TYR A 88 7.32 -27.78 4.43
CA TYR A 88 8.05 -27.70 5.70
C TYR A 88 7.84 -26.37 6.42
N ASP A 89 7.49 -25.31 5.69
CA ASP A 89 7.35 -23.97 6.25
C ASP A 89 6.33 -23.12 5.48
N ASP A 90 5.48 -22.40 6.22
CA ASP A 90 4.55 -21.42 5.67
C ASP A 90 5.24 -20.06 5.67
N CYS A 91 5.92 -19.75 4.56
CA CYS A 91 6.66 -18.50 4.43
C CYS A 91 5.80 -17.45 3.72
N ILE A 92 5.62 -16.30 4.36
CA ILE A 92 5.11 -15.12 3.70
C ILE A 92 6.29 -14.39 3.06
N TYR A 93 6.22 -14.16 1.76
CA TYR A 93 7.04 -13.12 1.16
C TYR A 93 6.31 -11.78 1.37
N PRO A 94 6.83 -10.87 2.21
CA PRO A 94 6.14 -9.64 2.55
C PRO A 94 5.96 -8.76 1.30
N GLY A 95 4.75 -8.21 1.17
CA GLY A 95 4.48 -7.11 0.26
C GLY A 95 4.97 -5.80 0.84
N HIS A 96 4.53 -4.70 0.24
CA HIS A 96 4.77 -3.37 0.80
C HIS A 96 3.69 -2.39 0.37
N ASN A 97 3.20 -1.60 1.32
CA ASN A 97 2.34 -0.46 1.09
C ASN A 97 3.04 0.85 1.45
N PHE A 98 2.89 1.84 0.59
CA PHE A 98 3.29 3.21 0.89
C PHE A 98 2.30 4.18 0.25
N SER A 99 2.32 5.44 0.67
CA SER A 99 1.42 6.45 0.13
C SER A 99 2.14 7.75 -0.19
N SER A 100 1.55 8.54 -1.08
CA SER A 100 1.96 9.91 -1.36
C SER A 100 0.76 10.79 -1.70
N VAL A 101 0.89 12.09 -1.47
CA VAL A 101 -0.07 13.09 -1.93
C VAL A 101 0.57 13.94 -3.03
N ILE A 102 -0.19 14.14 -4.10
CA ILE A 102 0.21 14.92 -5.28
C ILE A 102 -0.51 16.27 -5.25
N ASP A 103 0.23 17.35 -5.49
CA ASP A 103 -0.33 18.70 -5.52
C ASP A 103 -0.98 19.09 -6.87
N GLU A 104 -1.36 20.36 -6.99
CA GLU A 104 -1.95 20.95 -8.19
C GLU A 104 -0.97 21.03 -9.37
N ARG A 105 0.33 21.04 -9.08
CA ARG A 105 1.40 21.08 -10.07
C ARG A 105 1.68 19.68 -10.63
N GLY A 106 1.26 18.63 -9.93
CA GLY A 106 1.53 17.24 -10.28
C GLY A 106 2.79 16.70 -9.61
N GLU A 107 3.28 17.39 -8.58
CA GLU A 107 4.47 17.03 -7.83
C GLU A 107 4.11 16.32 -6.52
N ILE A 108 4.99 15.44 -6.04
CA ILE A 108 4.81 14.76 -4.76
C ILE A 108 5.02 15.78 -3.63
N ALA A 109 3.95 16.16 -2.96
CA ALA A 109 3.97 17.14 -1.88
C ALA A 109 4.37 16.55 -0.52
N CYS A 110 4.11 15.25 -0.32
CA CYS A 110 4.50 14.48 0.87
C CYS A 110 4.34 12.98 0.59
N SER A 111 5.09 12.12 1.28
CA SER A 111 4.97 10.66 1.19
C SER A 111 5.28 9.94 2.50
N MET A 112 4.62 8.82 2.71
CA MET A 112 4.87 7.90 3.81
C MET A 112 5.21 6.51 3.26
N SER A 113 6.43 6.07 3.53
CA SER A 113 6.84 4.67 3.47
C SER A 113 7.55 4.34 4.76
N LYS A 114 7.37 3.13 5.29
CA LYS A 114 8.04 2.66 6.51
C LYS A 114 8.62 1.27 6.27
N ARG A 115 9.94 1.13 6.41
CA ARG A 115 10.68 -0.12 6.28
C ARG A 115 11.53 -0.39 7.53
N PRO A 116 11.96 -1.64 7.77
CA PRO A 116 12.94 -1.92 8.81
C PRO A 116 14.34 -1.52 8.35
N ASP A 117 15.10 -0.88 9.23
CA ASP A 117 16.55 -0.86 9.13
C ASP A 117 17.09 -2.21 9.61
N THR A 118 17.45 -3.08 8.66
CA THR A 118 17.91 -4.44 8.95
C THR A 118 19.38 -4.52 9.36
N THR A 119 20.09 -3.38 9.50
CA THR A 119 21.49 -3.37 9.94
C THR A 119 21.64 -3.76 11.40
N SER A 120 20.65 -3.47 12.24
CA SER A 120 20.65 -3.81 13.67
C SER A 120 19.25 -4.10 14.19
N MET A 121 19.12 -5.18 14.97
CA MET A 121 17.85 -5.56 15.60
C MET A 121 17.74 -4.88 16.97
N ILE A 122 16.60 -4.22 17.23
CA ILE A 122 16.27 -3.61 18.53
C ILE A 122 15.91 -4.71 19.54
N GLY A 123 15.19 -5.74 19.10
CA GLY A 123 14.85 -6.87 19.94
C GLY A 123 13.93 -7.87 19.25
N GLU A 124 13.47 -8.86 20.02
CA GLU A 124 12.58 -9.92 19.55
C GLU A 124 11.41 -10.08 20.53
N ARG A 125 10.21 -10.40 20.01
CA ARG A 125 8.97 -10.56 20.77
C ARG A 125 8.18 -11.75 20.28
N ASN A 126 7.40 -12.37 21.16
CA ASN A 126 6.47 -13.42 20.77
C ASN A 126 5.33 -12.82 19.94
N CYS A 127 5.09 -13.37 18.75
CA CYS A 127 3.97 -12.99 17.89
C CYS A 127 2.63 -13.28 18.57
N VAL A 128 1.60 -12.50 18.22
CA VAL A 128 0.22 -12.93 18.42
C VAL A 128 0.00 -14.18 17.55
N PRO A 129 -0.58 -15.28 18.09
CA PRO A 129 -0.84 -16.46 17.29
C PRO A 129 -1.80 -16.15 16.13
N ASP A 130 -1.36 -16.41 14.90
CA ASP A 130 -2.20 -16.29 13.70
C ASP A 130 -2.40 -17.68 13.06
N PRO A 131 -3.62 -18.24 13.07
CA PRO A 131 -3.88 -19.57 12.54
C PRO A 131 -3.67 -19.67 11.02
N ARG A 132 -3.49 -18.56 10.29
CA ARG A 132 -3.10 -18.56 8.87
C ARG A 132 -1.68 -19.08 8.67
N PHE A 133 -0.79 -18.84 9.64
CA PHE A 133 0.65 -19.08 9.53
C PHE A 133 1.11 -20.11 10.58
N LYS A 134 0.52 -21.31 10.54
CA LYS A 134 0.70 -22.35 11.57
C LYS A 134 2.15 -22.79 11.77
N ASN A 135 2.95 -22.76 10.70
CA ASN A 135 4.34 -23.20 10.70
C ASN A 135 5.33 -22.05 10.86
N GLN A 136 4.87 -20.79 10.89
CA GLN A 136 5.74 -19.63 10.98
C GLN A 136 6.43 -19.53 12.35
N GLU A 137 7.63 -18.94 12.37
CA GLU A 137 8.31 -18.55 13.61
C GLU A 137 7.37 -17.82 14.56
N ARG A 138 7.36 -18.26 15.83
CA ARG A 138 6.50 -17.70 16.87
C ARG A 138 7.01 -16.36 17.42
N THR A 139 8.10 -15.84 16.87
CA THR A 139 8.68 -14.57 17.27
C THR A 139 8.79 -13.61 16.09
N THR A 140 8.76 -12.32 16.40
CA THR A 140 8.95 -11.24 15.44
C THR A 140 10.07 -10.33 15.92
N ARG A 141 10.90 -9.91 14.96
CA ARG A 141 12.01 -8.99 15.20
C ARG A 141 11.54 -7.55 15.10
N LEU A 142 12.09 -6.72 15.97
CA LEU A 142 11.88 -5.28 16.01
C LEU A 142 13.11 -4.60 15.46
N PHE A 143 12.90 -3.64 14.56
CA PHE A 143 13.95 -2.86 13.91
C PHE A 143 13.69 -1.37 14.06
N SER A 144 14.74 -0.57 13.96
CA SER A 144 14.58 0.87 13.79
C SER A 144 13.83 1.14 12.48
N PRO A 145 12.91 2.11 12.43
CA PRO A 145 12.22 2.42 11.19
C PRO A 145 13.11 3.25 10.26
N CYS A 146 13.01 2.99 8.97
CA CYS A 146 13.51 3.87 7.91
C CYS A 146 12.35 4.33 7.01
N TYR A 147 12.48 5.55 6.48
CA TYR A 147 11.41 6.23 5.73
C TYR A 147 11.87 6.61 4.32
N PRO A 148 11.99 5.64 3.40
CA PRO A 148 12.45 5.89 2.05
C PRO A 148 11.48 6.77 1.25
N SER A 149 12.02 7.43 0.24
CA SER A 149 11.27 8.20 -0.75
C SER A 149 10.48 7.30 -1.70
N VAL A 150 9.49 7.88 -2.40
CA VAL A 150 8.76 7.20 -3.48
C VAL A 150 9.72 6.67 -4.55
N GLN A 151 10.75 7.44 -4.91
CA GLN A 151 11.72 7.02 -5.93
C GLN A 151 12.47 5.75 -5.49
N GLU A 152 12.96 5.71 -4.26
CA GLU A 152 13.62 4.51 -3.70
C GLU A 152 12.69 3.31 -3.69
N GLU A 153 11.41 3.49 -3.32
CA GLU A 153 10.42 2.43 -3.33
C GLU A 153 10.14 1.87 -4.73
N ILE A 154 10.01 2.75 -5.72
CA ILE A 154 9.81 2.36 -7.12
C ILE A 154 11.03 1.59 -7.65
N LEU A 155 12.25 2.00 -7.29
CA LEU A 155 13.47 1.29 -7.68
C LEU A 155 13.57 -0.08 -6.99
N GLN A 156 13.16 -0.20 -5.73
CA GLN A 156 13.10 -1.48 -5.03
C GLN A 156 12.07 -2.43 -5.65
N TRP A 157 10.87 -1.93 -5.97
CA TRP A 157 9.88 -2.71 -6.72
C TRP A 157 10.46 -3.16 -8.06
N PHE A 158 11.06 -2.25 -8.82
CA PHE A 158 11.59 -2.56 -10.15
C PHE A 158 12.69 -3.64 -10.10
N LYS A 159 13.64 -3.52 -9.16
CA LYS A 159 14.67 -4.54 -8.93
C LYS A 159 14.05 -5.92 -8.70
N ARG A 160 12.94 -5.99 -7.95
CA ARG A 160 12.23 -7.24 -7.69
C ARG A 160 11.44 -7.73 -8.90
N ALA A 161 10.73 -6.84 -9.59
CA ALA A 161 9.94 -7.18 -10.78
C ALA A 161 10.80 -7.67 -11.95
N SER A 162 12.06 -7.25 -12.03
CA SER A 162 13.01 -7.79 -13.00
C SER A 162 13.49 -9.20 -12.65
N ALA A 163 13.41 -9.62 -11.38
CA ALA A 163 13.85 -10.94 -10.91
C ALA A 163 12.72 -11.95 -10.76
N VAL A 164 11.49 -11.48 -10.50
CA VAL A 164 10.30 -12.32 -10.28
C VAL A 164 9.30 -12.07 -11.40
N PRO A 165 8.96 -13.10 -12.21
CA PRO A 165 7.94 -12.98 -13.24
C PRO A 165 6.61 -12.50 -12.66
N GLU A 166 5.92 -11.63 -13.39
CA GLU A 166 4.57 -11.17 -13.03
C GLU A 166 4.45 -10.59 -11.62
N TYR A 167 5.41 -9.75 -11.20
CA TYR A 167 5.36 -9.05 -9.92
C TYR A 167 4.79 -7.62 -10.06
N PRO A 168 3.47 -7.42 -9.89
CA PRO A 168 2.84 -6.15 -10.17
C PRO A 168 3.12 -5.08 -9.10
N LEU A 169 3.11 -3.83 -9.54
CA LEU A 169 2.86 -2.67 -8.69
C LEU A 169 1.43 -2.20 -8.93
N PHE A 170 0.63 -2.16 -7.88
CA PHE A 170 -0.70 -1.57 -7.91
C PHE A 170 -0.66 -0.14 -7.39
N ILE A 171 -1.46 0.74 -8.00
CA ILE A 171 -1.57 2.14 -7.57
C ILE A 171 -3.04 2.52 -7.53
N HIS A 172 -3.52 2.87 -6.35
CA HIS A 172 -4.81 3.53 -6.18
C HIS A 172 -4.59 5.03 -6.29
N ALA A 173 -5.18 5.68 -7.28
CA ALA A 173 -5.20 7.13 -7.40
C ALA A 173 -6.59 7.65 -6.99
N ILE A 174 -6.63 8.34 -5.85
CA ILE A 174 -7.85 8.81 -5.20
C ILE A 174 -7.83 10.34 -5.22
N PRO A 175 -8.79 11.01 -5.89
CA PRO A 175 -8.84 12.46 -5.89
C PRO A 175 -9.08 12.97 -4.46
N ILE A 176 -8.34 14.01 -4.06
CA ILE A 176 -8.53 14.69 -2.78
C ILE A 176 -9.76 15.57 -2.91
N LEU A 177 -10.84 15.13 -2.27
CA LEU A 177 -12.12 15.83 -2.24
C LEU A 177 -12.48 16.13 -0.79
N SER A 178 -13.03 17.31 -0.52
CA SER A 178 -13.43 17.74 0.83
C SER A 178 -14.40 16.75 1.49
N CYS A 179 -15.31 16.16 0.72
CA CYS A 179 -16.29 15.17 1.21
C CYS A 179 -15.66 13.84 1.65
N LEU A 180 -14.41 13.56 1.29
CA LEU A 180 -13.69 12.36 1.72
C LEU A 180 -12.93 12.57 3.03
N GLY A 181 -12.93 13.79 3.58
CA GLY A 181 -12.14 14.13 4.75
C GLY A 181 -10.62 14.06 4.51
N LEU A 182 -10.20 14.07 3.24
CA LEU A 182 -8.80 14.05 2.85
C LEU A 182 -8.30 15.48 2.64
N SER A 183 -7.11 15.79 3.16
CA SER A 183 -6.41 17.04 2.87
C SER A 183 -4.90 16.80 2.81
N ILE A 184 -4.22 17.55 1.93
CA ILE A 184 -2.75 17.49 1.80
C ILE A 184 -2.08 17.91 3.12
N THR A 185 -2.63 18.95 3.78
CA THR A 185 -2.12 19.47 5.05
C THR A 185 -2.21 18.42 6.14
N SER A 186 -3.39 17.84 6.36
CA SER A 186 -3.60 16.81 7.39
C SER A 186 -2.74 15.57 7.14
N TYR A 187 -2.57 15.17 5.87
CA TYR A 187 -1.67 14.07 5.52
C TYR A 187 -0.21 14.39 5.89
N ARG A 188 0.26 15.61 5.60
CA ARG A 188 1.62 16.06 5.94
C ARG A 188 1.83 16.08 7.46
N ASP A 189 0.89 16.65 8.21
CA ASP A 189 0.97 16.72 9.67
C ASP A 189 1.04 15.31 10.28
N ASN A 190 0.23 14.37 9.76
CA ASN A 190 0.28 12.97 10.17
C ASN A 190 1.64 12.33 9.85
N VAL A 191 2.20 12.58 8.66
CA VAL A 191 3.51 12.06 8.25
C VAL A 191 4.62 12.55 9.16
N GLU A 192 4.63 13.86 9.47
CA GLU A 192 5.61 14.47 10.35
C GLU A 192 5.52 13.90 11.77
N ASN A 193 4.30 13.75 12.29
CA ASN A 193 4.07 13.12 13.59
C ASN A 193 4.60 11.67 13.62
N LEU A 194 4.24 10.86 12.62
CA LEU A 194 4.70 9.47 12.52
C LEU A 194 6.22 9.35 12.46
N ARG A 195 6.89 10.22 11.70
CA ARG A 195 8.36 10.28 11.64
C ARG A 195 8.95 10.76 12.97
N GLY A 196 8.28 11.65 13.69
CA GLY A 196 8.70 12.11 15.01
C GLY A 196 8.58 11.02 16.10
N LEU A 197 7.53 10.20 16.04
CA LEU A 197 7.30 9.12 17.00
C LEU A 197 8.34 8.01 16.94
N GLN A 198 8.97 7.79 15.77
CA GLN A 198 9.99 6.74 15.57
C GLN A 198 9.54 5.36 16.09
N GLU A 199 8.24 5.03 15.96
CA GLU A 199 7.71 3.72 16.37
C GLU A 199 8.54 2.60 15.70
N PRO A 200 9.05 1.59 16.43
CA PRO A 200 9.79 0.49 15.83
C PRO A 200 9.03 -0.18 14.69
N TYR A 201 9.76 -0.68 13.70
CA TYR A 201 9.21 -1.56 12.69
C TYR A 201 9.11 -2.97 13.24
N THR A 202 7.94 -3.58 13.10
CA THR A 202 7.72 -5.01 13.29
C THR A 202 6.72 -5.47 12.25
N LEU A 203 6.91 -6.66 11.69
CA LEU A 203 6.05 -7.19 10.64
C LEU A 203 4.68 -7.63 11.18
N PHE A 204 4.64 -8.19 12.39
CA PHE A 204 3.45 -8.77 13.01
C PHE A 204 3.15 -8.14 14.37
N SER A 205 1.89 -8.19 14.77
CA SER A 205 1.51 -7.86 16.13
C SER A 205 2.12 -8.85 17.13
N PHE A 206 2.41 -8.38 18.33
CA PHE A 206 3.16 -9.15 19.32
C PHE A 206 2.61 -8.99 20.75
N VAL A 207 2.90 -9.98 21.59
CA VAL A 207 2.54 -9.98 23.01
C VAL A 207 3.43 -8.99 23.77
N HIS A 208 2.82 -8.13 24.55
CA HIS A 208 3.54 -7.16 25.36
C HIS A 208 4.48 -7.86 26.37
N PRO A 209 5.73 -7.41 26.54
CA PRO A 209 6.71 -8.10 27.38
C PRO A 209 6.34 -8.17 28.88
N CYS A 210 5.48 -7.27 29.36
CA CYS A 210 5.13 -7.18 30.78
C CYS A 210 3.64 -7.43 31.08
N GLY A 211 2.86 -8.07 30.19
CA GLY A 211 1.46 -8.38 30.50
C GLY A 211 0.66 -8.97 29.33
N ASP A 212 -0.61 -9.28 29.58
CA ASP A 212 -1.51 -10.00 28.66
C ASP A 212 -2.11 -9.15 27.54
N ARG A 213 -1.47 -8.03 27.19
CA ARG A 213 -1.95 -7.12 26.12
C ARG A 213 -1.23 -7.38 24.81
N TYR A 214 -1.93 -7.22 23.69
CA TYR A 214 -1.32 -7.28 22.36
C TYR A 214 -0.94 -5.89 21.87
N ILE A 215 0.22 -5.81 21.24
CA ILE A 215 0.73 -4.60 20.61
C ILE A 215 0.61 -4.76 19.10
N ARG A 216 -0.08 -3.80 18.47
CA ARG A 216 -0.29 -3.78 17.02
C ARG A 216 1.03 -3.67 16.28
N ALA A 217 1.12 -4.30 15.12
CA ALA A 217 2.30 -4.21 14.27
C ALA A 217 2.60 -2.77 13.83
N GLY A 218 3.86 -2.37 13.89
CA GLY A 218 4.35 -1.07 13.44
C GLY A 218 4.87 -1.10 11.99
N ASN A 219 4.16 -1.75 11.07
CA ASN A 219 4.63 -2.00 9.70
C ASN A 219 4.19 -0.93 8.69
N CYS A 220 4.41 -1.21 7.41
CA CYS A 220 4.08 -0.33 6.28
C CYS A 220 2.57 -0.12 6.10
N ASN A 221 1.73 -1.11 6.41
CA ASN A 221 0.27 -0.97 6.40
C ASN A 221 -0.16 0.03 7.47
N ALA A 222 0.35 -0.11 8.69
CA ALA A 222 0.08 0.80 9.80
C ALA A 222 0.47 2.24 9.45
N ALA A 223 1.68 2.45 8.91
CA ALA A 223 2.17 3.75 8.52
C ALA A 223 1.32 4.39 7.41
N THR A 224 0.86 3.59 6.44
CA THR A 224 0.00 4.04 5.35
C THR A 224 -1.40 4.41 5.84
N GLU A 225 -1.99 3.62 6.75
CA GLU A 225 -3.29 3.96 7.36
C GLU A 225 -3.19 5.26 8.18
N LYS A 226 -2.20 5.33 9.07
CA LYS A 226 -2.03 6.47 9.98
C LYS A 226 -1.69 7.76 9.24
N SER A 227 -0.99 7.70 8.10
CA SER A 227 -0.74 8.91 7.29
C SER A 227 -2.02 9.46 6.66
N ILE A 228 -2.94 8.58 6.25
CA ILE A 228 -4.20 8.95 5.58
C ILE A 228 -5.27 9.37 6.59
N PHE A 229 -5.46 8.59 7.65
CA PHE A 229 -6.60 8.71 8.58
C PHE A 229 -6.23 9.24 9.98
N GLY A 230 -4.96 9.54 10.22
CA GLY A 230 -4.45 10.04 11.50
C GLY A 230 -3.86 8.95 12.40
N VAL A 231 -3.00 9.39 13.33
CA VAL A 231 -2.17 8.50 14.19
C VAL A 231 -2.95 7.55 15.08
N ASN A 232 -4.20 7.87 15.40
CA ASN A 232 -5.08 7.05 16.23
C ASN A 232 -5.83 5.97 15.42
N SER A 233 -5.68 5.96 14.09
CA SER A 233 -6.24 4.89 13.27
C SER A 233 -5.44 3.60 13.43
N GLY A 234 -6.15 2.48 13.48
CA GLY A 234 -5.52 1.18 13.48
C GLY A 234 -6.51 0.09 13.17
N SER A 235 -6.35 -0.53 12.00
CA SER A 235 -7.22 -1.63 11.56
C SER A 235 -6.64 -2.51 10.45
N VAL A 236 -5.47 -2.17 9.90
CA VAL A 236 -4.90 -2.87 8.72
C VAL A 236 -3.55 -3.51 8.94
N GLN A 237 -3.01 -3.48 10.16
CA GLN A 237 -1.60 -3.79 10.39
C GLN A 237 -1.28 -5.27 10.11
N ASP A 238 -2.13 -6.19 10.54
CA ASP A 238 -1.92 -7.63 10.34
C ASP A 238 -2.54 -8.17 9.03
N LEU A 239 -3.00 -7.28 8.14
CA LEU A 239 -3.56 -7.67 6.85
C LEU A 239 -2.45 -7.87 5.81
N SER A 240 -2.74 -8.66 4.77
CA SER A 240 -1.90 -8.64 3.57
C SER A 240 -1.87 -7.23 2.97
N CYS A 241 -0.80 -6.88 2.23
CA CYS A 241 -0.71 -5.53 1.66
C CYS A 241 -1.87 -5.21 0.70
N GLN A 242 -2.33 -6.19 -0.08
CA GLN A 242 -3.49 -6.03 -0.95
C GLN A 242 -4.76 -5.75 -0.15
N GLU A 243 -5.03 -6.56 0.89
CA GLU A 243 -6.20 -6.42 1.75
C GLU A 243 -6.21 -5.10 2.52
N ALA A 244 -5.05 -4.70 3.06
CA ALA A 244 -4.87 -3.40 3.69
C ALA A 244 -5.24 -2.28 2.71
N ALA A 245 -4.65 -2.26 1.51
CA ALA A 245 -4.96 -1.24 0.51
C ALA A 245 -6.46 -1.20 0.16
N MET A 246 -7.09 -2.37 -0.03
CA MET A 246 -8.53 -2.44 -0.30
C MET A 246 -9.39 -1.94 0.85
N LYS A 247 -9.05 -2.25 2.11
CA LYS A 247 -9.77 -1.76 3.30
C LYS A 247 -9.62 -0.24 3.44
N LEU A 248 -8.43 0.30 3.19
CA LEU A 248 -8.18 1.74 3.19
C LEU A 248 -8.99 2.47 2.12
N VAL A 249 -9.00 1.96 0.88
CA VAL A 249 -9.78 2.56 -0.21
C VAL A 249 -11.28 2.44 0.06
N THR A 250 -11.75 1.26 0.49
CA THR A 250 -13.18 1.04 0.80
C THR A 250 -13.70 1.97 1.88
N ARG A 251 -12.87 2.31 2.89
CA ARG A 251 -13.22 3.29 3.94
C ARG A 251 -13.49 4.69 3.38
N LEU A 252 -12.93 5.03 2.21
CA LEU A 252 -13.14 6.31 1.52
C LEU A 252 -14.34 6.27 0.57
N LEU A 253 -14.93 5.09 0.31
CA LEU A 253 -16.00 4.93 -0.67
C LEU A 253 -17.37 4.88 0.01
N LYS A 254 -18.35 5.58 -0.56
CA LYS A 254 -19.77 5.40 -0.18
C LYS A 254 -20.36 4.11 -0.76
N GLN A 255 -19.86 3.65 -1.91
CA GLN A 255 -20.33 2.45 -2.62
C GLN A 255 -19.14 1.62 -3.11
N PRO A 256 -18.74 0.56 -2.40
CA PRO A 256 -17.50 -0.16 -2.70
C PRO A 256 -17.62 -1.15 -3.87
N HIS A 257 -18.83 -1.49 -4.32
CA HIS A 257 -19.05 -2.57 -5.30
C HIS A 257 -18.27 -2.35 -6.60
N GLU A 258 -18.34 -1.16 -7.21
CA GLU A 258 -17.59 -0.87 -8.45
C GLU A 258 -16.07 -0.98 -8.26
N TYR A 259 -15.56 -0.58 -7.08
CA TYR A 259 -14.16 -0.71 -6.75
C TYR A 259 -13.74 -2.17 -6.60
N LEU A 260 -14.54 -2.99 -5.91
CA LEU A 260 -14.24 -4.41 -5.71
C LEU A 260 -14.19 -5.17 -7.05
N HIS A 261 -15.10 -4.86 -7.98
CA HIS A 261 -15.03 -5.39 -9.36
C HIS A 261 -13.75 -4.95 -10.07
N ALA A 262 -13.37 -3.67 -9.97
CA ALA A 262 -12.12 -3.18 -10.54
C ALA A 262 -10.87 -3.86 -9.94
N ALA A 263 -10.89 -4.14 -8.63
CA ALA A 263 -9.82 -4.83 -7.92
C ALA A 263 -9.71 -6.30 -8.35
N GLU A 264 -10.84 -7.00 -8.47
CA GLU A 264 -10.92 -8.38 -8.97
C GLU A 264 -10.42 -8.47 -10.42
N ASP A 265 -10.91 -7.61 -11.30
CA ASP A 265 -10.51 -7.55 -12.71
C ASP A 265 -9.00 -7.38 -12.92
N LEU A 266 -8.35 -6.59 -12.06
CA LEU A 266 -6.90 -6.37 -12.12
C LEU A 266 -6.11 -7.43 -11.33
N GLY A 267 -6.79 -8.32 -10.62
CA GLY A 267 -6.19 -9.37 -9.79
C GLY A 267 -5.53 -8.82 -8.53
N LEU A 268 -5.97 -7.68 -8.01
CA LEU A 268 -5.55 -7.17 -6.70
C LEU A 268 -6.03 -8.12 -5.58
N THR A 269 -7.15 -8.80 -5.80
CA THR A 269 -7.75 -9.75 -4.85
C THR A 269 -7.03 -11.10 -4.76
N GLN A 270 -6.06 -11.37 -5.64
CA GLN A 270 -5.37 -12.66 -5.70
C GLN A 270 -4.41 -12.85 -4.51
N GLY A 271 -4.48 -14.03 -3.90
CA GLY A 271 -3.60 -14.41 -2.78
C GLY A 271 -3.93 -13.75 -1.44
N ILE A 272 -5.16 -13.23 -1.28
CA ILE A 272 -5.62 -12.63 -0.02
C ILE A 272 -6.15 -13.73 0.91
N GLU A 273 -5.48 -13.90 2.05
CA GLU A 273 -6.02 -14.65 3.19
C GLU A 273 -6.52 -13.65 4.22
N PRO A 274 -7.85 -13.58 4.47
CA PRO A 274 -8.40 -12.58 5.38
C PRO A 274 -7.83 -12.75 6.77
N SER A 275 -7.50 -11.64 7.43
CA SER A 275 -7.01 -11.74 8.81
C SER A 275 -8.06 -12.39 9.70
N SER A 276 -7.58 -13.31 10.53
CA SER A 276 -8.38 -14.03 11.50
C SER A 276 -8.20 -13.50 12.91
N ILE A 277 -7.33 -12.50 13.12
CA ILE A 277 -7.10 -11.87 14.42
C ILE A 277 -8.21 -10.83 14.64
N PRO A 278 -9.13 -11.04 15.61
CA PRO A 278 -10.20 -10.10 15.85
C PRO A 278 -9.68 -8.83 16.56
N GLU A 279 -10.28 -7.69 16.24
CA GLU A 279 -9.82 -6.35 16.66
C GLU A 279 -9.93 -6.13 18.18
N ASP A 280 -10.84 -6.86 18.83
CA ASP A 280 -11.08 -6.83 20.27
C ASP A 280 -9.86 -7.27 21.09
N LEU A 281 -9.01 -8.13 20.55
CA LEU A 281 -7.77 -8.57 21.19
C LEU A 281 -6.73 -7.44 21.36
N TYR A 282 -6.87 -6.34 20.61
CA TYR A 282 -6.01 -5.16 20.75
C TYR A 282 -6.55 -4.12 21.72
N HIS A 283 -7.80 -4.28 22.17
CA HIS A 283 -8.38 -3.41 23.18
C HIS A 283 -7.95 -3.90 24.56
N SER A 284 -7.70 -2.95 25.46
CA SER A 284 -7.47 -3.31 26.86
C SER A 284 -8.77 -3.91 27.40
N SER A 285 -8.69 -5.12 27.97
CA SER A 285 -9.77 -5.68 28.78
C SER A 285 -9.95 -4.74 29.97
N PHE A 286 -10.92 -3.82 29.91
CA PHE A 286 -11.40 -3.16 31.11
C PHE A 286 -12.12 -4.24 31.93
N THR A 287 -11.41 -4.84 32.89
CA THR A 287 -12.07 -5.58 33.96
C THR A 287 -12.54 -4.55 34.99
N CYS A 288 -13.82 -4.23 34.93
CA CYS A 288 -14.54 -3.55 36.01
C CYS A 288 -14.64 -4.48 37.22
#